data_AF-A0A060C449-F1
#
_entry.id   AF-A0A060C449-F1
#
_cell.length_a   1.000
_cell.length_b   1.000
_cell.length_c   1.000
_cell.angle_alpha   90.00
_cell.angle_beta   90.00
_cell.angle_gamma   90.00
#
_symmetry.space_group_name_H-M   'P 1'
#
loop_
_entity.id
_entity.type
_entity.pdbx_description
1 polymer ?
#
loop_
_entity_poly.entity_id
_entity_poly.type
_entity_poly.pdbx_seq_one_letter_code
_entity_poly.pdbx_strand_id
1 'polypeptide(L)'
;MILAVGLLALDGCATAPPRNPDNLCSIFRQYPSWYRDARRAQKRWGTPANVLMAFVQRESGSARGSPGAAAFLFIPLPRRSSAYGYAQA
;
A
#
# COMPACT_ATOMS: atom_id res chain seq x y z
N MET A 1 -19.59 29.38 -9.31
CA MET A 1 -18.36 29.32 -8.47
C MET A 1 -18.34 28.15 -7.48
N ILE A 2 -19.46 27.79 -6.82
CA ILE A 2 -19.50 26.71 -5.81
C ILE A 2 -19.18 25.32 -6.39
N LEU A 3 -19.59 25.03 -7.63
CA LEU A 3 -19.35 23.72 -8.27
C LEU A 3 -17.85 23.41 -8.49
N ALA A 4 -17.05 24.43 -8.84
CA ALA A 4 -15.63 24.28 -9.12
C ALA A 4 -14.80 23.98 -7.85
N VAL A 5 -15.23 24.48 -6.69
CA VAL A 5 -14.59 24.22 -5.39
C VAL A 5 -14.84 22.78 -4.94
N GLY A 6 -16.04 22.23 -5.21
CA GLY A 6 -16.38 20.84 -4.89
C GLY A 6 -15.58 19.81 -5.68
N LEU A 7 -15.23 20.10 -6.94
CA LEU A 7 -14.42 19.22 -7.79
C LEU A 7 -12.95 19.16 -7.37
N LEU A 8 -12.39 20.25 -6.84
CA LEU A 8 -11.02 20.28 -6.31
C LEU A 8 -10.83 19.48 -5.02
N ALA A 9 -11.92 19.24 -4.27
CA ALA A 9 -11.89 18.46 -3.03
C ALA A 9 -11.78 16.94 -3.25
N LEU A 10 -11.86 16.47 -4.50
CA LEU A 10 -11.78 15.05 -4.87
C LEU A 10 -10.38 14.64 -5.34
N ASP A 11 -9.41 15.56 -5.36
CA ASP A 11 -8.05 15.24 -5.79
C ASP A 11 -7.33 14.41 -4.71
N GLY A 12 -7.17 13.12 -4.98
CA GLY A 12 -6.49 12.17 -4.11
C GLY A 12 -5.03 12.01 -4.53
N CYS A 13 -4.11 12.39 -3.65
CA CYS A 13 -2.68 12.20 -3.90
C CYS A 13 -2.30 10.73 -3.68
N ALA A 14 -2.09 9.98 -4.78
CA ALA A 14 -1.55 8.62 -4.73
C ALA A 14 -0.07 8.65 -5.15
N THR A 15 0.79 8.05 -4.34
CA THR A 15 2.20 7.86 -4.73
C THR A 15 2.25 6.81 -5.84
N ALA A 16 2.88 7.17 -6.96
CA ALA A 16 3.07 6.24 -8.06
C ALA A 16 3.85 4.99 -7.60
N PRO A 17 3.49 3.79 -8.07
CA PRO A 17 4.23 2.58 -7.74
C PRO A 17 5.68 2.65 -8.25
N PRO A 18 6.63 1.95 -7.60
CA PRO A 18 8.02 1.92 -8.04
C PRO A 18 8.15 1.36 -9.46
N ARG A 19 9.07 1.91 -10.25
CA ARG A 19 9.26 1.50 -11.66
C ARG A 19 9.82 0.08 -11.80
N ASN A 20 10.61 -0.35 -10.83
CA ASN A 20 11.21 -1.68 -10.82
C ASN A 20 11.11 -2.27 -9.41
N PRO A 21 9.98 -2.93 -9.08
CA PRO A 21 9.75 -3.45 -7.73
C PRO A 21 10.69 -4.60 -7.36
N ASP A 22 11.24 -5.32 -8.33
CA ASP A 22 12.13 -6.49 -8.10
C ASP A 22 13.54 -6.09 -7.70
N ASN A 23 13.91 -4.80 -7.86
CA ASN A 23 15.23 -4.30 -7.49
C ASN A 23 15.13 -3.30 -6.33
N LEU A 24 15.46 -3.79 -5.13
CA LEU A 24 15.42 -3.01 -3.90
C LEU A 24 16.28 -1.73 -3.95
N CYS A 25 17.46 -1.80 -4.55
CA CYS A 25 18.34 -0.63 -4.69
C CYS A 25 17.71 0.44 -5.59
N SER A 26 16.96 0.04 -6.62
CA SER A 26 16.24 0.96 -7.50
C SER A 26 15.11 1.67 -6.76
N ILE A 27 14.39 0.96 -5.88
CA ILE A 27 13.33 1.52 -5.04
C ILE A 27 13.90 2.58 -4.10
N PHE A 28 15.01 2.28 -3.41
CA PHE A 28 15.63 3.24 -2.50
C PHE A 28 16.23 4.47 -3.20
N ARG A 29 16.71 4.31 -4.44
CA ARG A 29 17.13 5.45 -5.27
C ARG A 29 15.94 6.33 -5.69
N GLN A 30 14.80 5.70 -6.01
CA GLN A 30 13.59 6.40 -6.41
C GLN A 30 12.89 7.08 -5.22
N TYR A 31 12.88 6.44 -4.05
CA TYR A 31 12.26 6.93 -2.81
C TYR A 31 13.24 6.84 -1.62
N PRO A 32 14.14 7.83 -1.45
CA PRO A 32 15.15 7.82 -0.38
C PRO A 32 14.57 7.84 1.04
N SER A 33 13.33 8.32 1.21
CA SER A 33 12.60 8.27 2.48
C SER A 33 12.38 6.83 2.95
N TRP A 34 12.04 5.92 2.02
CA TRP A 34 11.78 4.52 2.34
C TRP A 34 13.02 3.82 2.90
N TYR A 35 14.21 4.22 2.46
CA TYR A 35 15.45 3.71 3.04
C TYR A 35 15.60 4.12 4.51
N ARG A 36 15.27 5.37 4.85
CA ARG A 36 15.32 5.86 6.24
C ARG A 36 14.29 5.12 7.11
N ASP A 37 13.11 4.87 6.58
CA ASP A 37 12.04 4.16 7.29
C ASP A 37 12.39 2.68 7.49
N ALA A 38 12.91 2.02 6.44
CA ALA A 38 13.39 0.64 6.52
C ALA A 38 14.53 0.50 7.55
N ARG A 39 15.49 1.45 7.58
CA ARG A 39 16.54 1.48 8.61
C ARG A 39 16.00 1.69 10.01
N ARG A 40 14.99 2.56 10.17
CA ARG A 40 14.36 2.79 11.47
C ARG A 40 13.64 1.54 11.97
N ALA A 41 12.91 0.86 11.07
CA ALA A 41 12.26 -0.41 11.37
C ALA A 41 13.27 -1.49 11.75
N GLN A 42 14.37 -1.61 10.99
CA GLN A 42 15.47 -2.51 11.33
C GLN A 42 16.09 -2.20 12.70
N LYS A 43 16.33 -0.92 13.03
CA LYS A 43 16.85 -0.54 14.35
C LYS A 43 15.87 -0.87 15.48
N ARG A 44 14.57 -0.74 15.24
CA ARG A 44 13.53 -0.97 16.25
C ARG A 44 13.26 -2.45 16.49
N TRP A 45 13.25 -3.25 15.43
CA TRP A 45 12.76 -4.63 15.46
C TRP A 45 13.84 -5.68 15.15
N GLY A 46 15.05 -5.27 14.74
CA GLY A 46 16.14 -6.17 14.37
C GLY A 46 15.98 -6.83 12.99
N THR A 47 14.80 -6.72 12.36
CA THR A 47 14.54 -7.33 11.05
C THR A 47 15.40 -6.70 9.96
N PRO A 48 16.13 -7.50 9.16
CA PRO A 48 16.87 -6.99 8.01
C PRO A 48 15.96 -6.24 7.03
N ALA A 49 16.40 -5.06 6.57
CA ALA A 49 15.61 -4.21 5.67
C ALA A 49 15.19 -4.92 4.37
N ASN A 50 16.01 -5.83 3.84
CA ASN A 50 15.68 -6.63 2.66
C ASN A 50 14.51 -7.60 2.90
N VAL A 51 14.46 -8.24 4.06
CA VAL A 51 13.36 -9.15 4.44
C VAL A 51 12.06 -8.36 4.60
N LEU A 52 12.12 -7.24 5.33
CA LEU A 52 10.98 -6.34 5.50
C LEU A 52 10.43 -5.89 4.13
N MET A 53 11.32 -5.45 3.24
CA MET A 53 10.91 -4.95 1.92
C MET A 53 10.40 -6.06 1.00
N ALA A 54 10.86 -7.31 1.15
CA ALA A 54 10.30 -8.45 0.44
C ALA A 54 8.84 -8.72 0.86
N PHE A 55 8.54 -8.63 2.17
CA PHE A 55 7.15 -8.69 2.64
C PHE A 55 6.32 -7.54 2.07
N VAL A 56 6.82 -6.31 2.12
CA VAL A 56 6.14 -5.15 1.54
C VAL A 56 5.86 -5.37 0.05
N GLN A 57 6.82 -5.90 -0.72
CA GLN A 57 6.65 -6.18 -2.14
C GLN A 57 5.56 -7.25 -2.37
N ARG A 58 5.55 -8.31 -1.57
CA ARG A 58 4.59 -9.40 -1.72
C ARG A 58 3.17 -8.97 -1.37
N GLU A 59 3.01 -8.25 -0.27
CA GLU A 59 1.72 -7.75 0.20
C GLU A 59 1.17 -6.65 -0.73
N SER A 60 2.04 -5.73 -1.17
CA SER A 60 1.62 -4.62 -2.04
C SER A 60 1.35 -5.10 -3.47
N GLY A 61 2.09 -6.10 -3.97
CA GLY A 61 1.88 -6.69 -5.31
C GLY A 61 0.56 -7.46 -5.44
N SER A 62 -0.03 -7.87 -4.31
CA SER A 62 -1.34 -8.54 -4.27
C SER A 62 -2.52 -7.57 -4.12
N ALA A 63 -2.28 -6.25 -4.11
CA ALA A 63 -3.32 -5.23 -4.18
C ALA A 63 -3.96 -5.13 -5.58
N ARG A 64 -4.21 -6.27 -6.23
CA ARG A 64 -5.21 -6.41 -7.29
C ARG A 64 -6.56 -6.10 -6.62
N GLY A 65 -6.93 -4.82 -6.67
CA GLY A 65 -8.21 -4.23 -6.28
C GLY A 65 -8.88 -4.87 -5.06
N SER A 66 -8.87 -4.18 -3.92
CA SER A 66 -9.74 -4.54 -2.79
C SER A 66 -11.13 -4.90 -3.35
N PRO A 67 -11.65 -6.12 -3.11
CA PRO A 67 -12.96 -6.49 -3.61
C PRO A 67 -13.95 -5.42 -3.18
N GLY A 68 -14.72 -4.92 -4.14
CA GLY A 68 -15.75 -3.91 -3.86
C GLY A 68 -16.62 -4.40 -2.71
N ALA A 69 -16.93 -3.52 -1.76
CA ALA A 69 -17.91 -3.84 -0.73
C ALA A 69 -19.24 -4.14 -1.44
N ALA A 70 -19.79 -5.33 -1.25
CA ALA A 70 -21.14 -5.59 -1.71
C ALA A 70 -22.10 -4.72 -0.88
N ALA A 71 -23.09 -4.11 -1.52
CA ALA A 71 -24.18 -3.44 -0.84
C ALA A 71 -25.48 -4.11 -1.27
N PHE A 72 -26.31 -4.48 -0.31
CA PHE A 72 -27.67 -4.95 -0.59
C PHE A 72 -28.64 -3.92 -0.02
N LEU A 73 -29.42 -3.28 -0.89
CA LEU A 73 -30.51 -2.38 -0.52
C LEU A 73 -30.14 -1.38 0.60
N PHE A 74 -29.04 -0.64 0.42
CA PHE A 74 -28.47 0.34 1.37
C PHE A 74 -27.78 -0.21 2.64
N ILE A 75 -27.75 -1.52 2.86
CA ILE A 75 -27.01 -2.13 3.97
C ILE A 75 -25.57 -2.42 3.51
N PRO A 76 -24.54 -1.79 4.12
CA PRO A 76 -23.15 -2.11 3.81
C PRO A 76 -22.82 -3.51 4.33
N LEU A 77 -22.52 -4.45 3.42
CA LEU A 77 -22.05 -5.78 3.79
C LEU A 77 -20.55 -5.74 4.14
N PRO A 78 -20.06 -6.68 4.96
CA PRO A 78 -18.63 -6.80 5.25
C PRO A 78 -17.83 -6.92 3.95
N ARG A 79 -16.73 -6.14 3.85
CA ARG A 79 -15.81 -6.21 2.71
C ARG A 79 -15.28 -7.62 2.58
N ARG A 80 -15.36 -8.18 1.38
CA ARG A 80 -14.59 -9.39 1.07
C ARG A 80 -13.12 -8.97 0.97
N SER A 81 -12.25 -9.57 1.77
CA SER A 81 -10.81 -9.40 1.61
C SER A 81 -10.35 -10.30 0.46
N SER A 82 -9.51 -9.79 -0.45
CA SER A 82 -8.81 -10.62 -1.44
C SER A 82 -7.63 -11.38 -0.83
N ALA A 83 -7.28 -11.11 0.43
CA ALA A 83 -6.25 -11.85 1.16
C ALA A 83 -6.80 -13.21 1.66
N TYR A 84 -6.93 -14.18 0.76
CA TYR A 84 -7.16 -15.58 1.12
C TYR A 84 -5.84 -16.16 1.66
N GLY A 85 -5.68 -16.26 2.99
CA GLY A 85 -4.67 -17.14 3.59
C GLY A 85 -3.56 -16.54 4.45
N TYR A 86 -3.50 -15.22 4.68
CA TYR A 86 -2.62 -14.64 5.72
C TYR A 86 -3.46 -14.30 6.97
N ALA A 87 -4.18 -15.28 7.50
CA ALA A 87 -4.61 -15.20 8.88
C ALA A 87 -3.34 -15.35 9.73
N GLN A 88 -2.75 -14.22 10.13
CA GLN A 88 -1.81 -14.25 11.23
C GLN A 88 -2.57 -14.79 12.44
N ALA A 89 -2.04 -15.87 13.02
CA ALA A 89 -2.57 -16.52 14.22
C ALA A 89 -2.66 -15.53 15.39
#